data_AF-A0A7S0GJ95-F1
#
_entry.id   AF-A0A7S0GJ95-F1
#
_cell.length_a   1.000
_cell.length_b   1.000
_cell.length_c   1.000
_cell.angle_alpha   90.00
_cell.angle_beta   90.00
_cell.angle_gamma   90.00
#
_symmetry.space_group_name_H-M   'P 1'
#
loop_
_entity.id
_entity.type
_entity.pdbx_description
1 polymer ?
#
loop_
_entity_poly.entity_id
_entity_poly.type
_entity_poly.pdbx_seq_one_letter_code
_entity_poly.pdbx_strand_id
1 'polypeptide(L)'
;IKRLETQVRHSIVRKDPIVEEQARENLVLARKSLAEFEPYFGIDLNTCDKKNNDEDIIGCDAEKNFILTIYHKLIQNASITHKSFPCPTNGDNNDERYHERDILNESSIKKEYKIGKYEASVLLRHMTKGTQTKDMFQNNPAALWGYTRRKFLERSMLLCTSFAKLKPKINCNHLNGNHHVIPLENEALKKSIWKSFGSVKRICSMGSGPGNDMVGFLSFLKYNFNCHNDESSSTLYENIPSAENCNVEFCMLCDWASECWDVVINPLKKVLSKSNAVSPRTQIMSSFCDITKALSDESNASLHEYVKSSNRCTKKDTCSNIIASSSPPPSFDLYLISYLLSETRGRWQAFMIELFTKAKAGSMFYFA
;
A
#
# COMPACT_ATOMS: atom_id res chain seq x y z
N ILE A 1 -7.47 -5.69 22.69
CA ILE A 1 -8.62 -6.25 23.45
C ILE A 1 -8.94 -7.72 23.11
N LYS A 2 -9.52 -8.06 21.94
CA LYS A 2 -9.92 -9.45 21.57
C LYS A 2 -8.85 -10.54 21.78
N ARG A 3 -7.58 -10.22 21.55
CA ARG A 3 -6.43 -11.12 21.77
C ARG A 3 -6.26 -11.48 23.26
N LEU A 4 -6.34 -10.48 24.14
CA LEU A 4 -6.23 -10.67 25.59
C LEU A 4 -7.43 -11.43 26.15
N GLU A 5 -8.64 -11.16 25.65
CA GLU A 5 -9.85 -11.93 26.00
C GLU A 5 -9.74 -13.40 25.58
N THR A 6 -9.10 -13.67 24.46
CA THR A 6 -8.80 -15.05 24.02
C THR A 6 -7.75 -15.72 24.91
N GLN A 7 -6.74 -14.96 25.37
CA GLN A 7 -5.72 -15.46 26.28
C GLN A 7 -6.29 -15.78 27.67
N VAL A 8 -7.22 -14.97 28.18
CA VAL A 8 -8.00 -15.26 29.41
C VAL A 8 -8.81 -16.56 29.23
N ARG A 9 -9.54 -16.71 28.12
CA ARG A 9 -10.31 -17.95 27.86
C ARG A 9 -9.41 -19.19 27.79
N HIS A 10 -8.26 -19.09 27.14
CA HIS A 10 -7.35 -20.24 27.02
C HIS A 10 -6.67 -20.62 28.34
N SER A 11 -6.36 -19.65 29.21
CA SER A 11 -5.76 -19.92 30.53
C SER A 11 -6.76 -20.59 31.47
N ILE A 12 -8.03 -20.16 31.47
CA ILE A 12 -9.11 -20.82 32.21
C ILE A 12 -9.25 -22.29 31.81
N VAL A 13 -9.31 -22.57 30.50
CA VAL A 13 -9.44 -23.95 29.98
C VAL A 13 -8.26 -24.83 30.40
N ARG A 14 -7.05 -24.25 30.50
CA ARG A 14 -5.83 -24.97 30.91
C ARG A 14 -5.66 -25.08 32.42
N LYS A 15 -6.51 -24.44 33.22
CA LYS A 15 -6.38 -24.33 34.68
C LYS A 15 -5.02 -23.73 35.09
N ASP A 16 -4.59 -22.68 34.38
CA ASP A 16 -3.35 -21.96 34.66
C ASP A 16 -3.68 -20.59 35.29
N PRO A 17 -3.75 -20.50 36.63
CA PRO A 17 -4.22 -19.30 37.32
C PRO A 17 -3.27 -18.12 37.16
N ILE A 18 -1.96 -18.36 37.01
CA ILE A 18 -0.95 -17.31 36.88
C ILE A 18 -1.11 -16.61 35.53
N VAL A 19 -1.23 -17.38 34.45
CA VAL A 19 -1.42 -16.82 33.10
C VAL A 19 -2.80 -16.16 32.97
N GLU A 20 -3.81 -16.66 33.66
CA GLU A 20 -5.13 -16.03 33.72
C GLU A 20 -5.06 -14.64 34.37
N GLU A 21 -4.49 -14.55 35.57
CA GLU A 21 -4.36 -13.31 36.32
C GLU A 21 -3.59 -12.26 35.52
N GLN A 22 -2.43 -12.63 34.97
CA GLN A 22 -1.61 -11.74 34.16
C GLN A 22 -2.35 -11.28 32.87
N ALA A 23 -3.14 -12.15 32.24
CA ALA A 23 -3.93 -11.77 31.06
C ALA A 23 -5.08 -10.82 31.42
N ARG A 24 -5.68 -10.96 32.61
CA ARG A 24 -6.72 -10.06 33.11
C ARG A 24 -6.17 -8.68 33.45
N GLU A 25 -5.04 -8.59 34.13
CA GLU A 25 -4.37 -7.31 34.43
C GLU A 25 -4.05 -6.54 33.15
N ASN A 26 -3.44 -7.23 32.17
CA ASN A 26 -3.14 -6.63 30.87
C ASN A 26 -4.42 -6.19 30.12
N LEU A 27 -5.52 -6.93 30.25
CA LEU A 27 -6.81 -6.54 29.65
C LEU A 27 -7.37 -5.27 30.30
N VAL A 28 -7.26 -5.13 31.63
CA VAL A 28 -7.67 -3.92 32.36
C VAL A 28 -6.83 -2.72 31.94
N LEU A 29 -5.50 -2.87 31.89
CA LEU A 29 -4.60 -1.80 31.44
C LEU A 29 -4.93 -1.37 30.00
N ALA A 30 -5.09 -2.32 29.09
CA ALA A 30 -5.44 -2.03 27.70
C ALA A 30 -6.79 -1.31 27.56
N ARG A 31 -7.78 -1.61 28.41
CA ARG A 31 -9.07 -0.91 28.43
C ARG A 31 -8.96 0.50 29.00
N LYS A 32 -8.17 0.70 30.06
CA LYS A 32 -7.89 2.04 30.62
C LYS A 32 -7.20 2.93 29.61
N SER A 33 -6.14 2.45 28.96
CA SER A 33 -5.47 3.21 27.91
C SER A 33 -6.43 3.56 26.77
N LEU A 34 -7.30 2.63 26.36
CA LEU A 34 -8.28 2.91 25.31
C LEU A 34 -9.28 4.02 25.71
N ALA A 35 -9.74 4.01 26.96
CA ALA A 35 -10.64 5.05 27.50
C ALA A 35 -9.95 6.42 27.62
N GLU A 36 -8.65 6.45 27.93
CA GLU A 36 -7.85 7.69 27.96
C GLU A 36 -7.62 8.28 26.56
N PHE A 37 -7.58 7.44 25.52
CA PHE A 37 -7.44 7.86 24.12
C PHE A 37 -8.79 8.19 23.44
N GLU A 38 -9.92 7.75 23.99
CA GLU A 38 -11.25 7.96 23.42
C GLU A 38 -11.60 9.45 23.16
N PRO A 39 -11.25 10.41 24.04
CA PRO A 39 -11.52 11.84 23.80
C PRO A 39 -10.73 12.43 22.62
N TYR A 40 -9.57 11.84 22.29
CA TYR A 40 -8.67 12.35 21.26
C TYR A 40 -8.98 11.80 19.87
N PHE A 41 -9.65 10.65 19.80
CA PHE A 41 -9.91 10.03 18.51
C PHE A 41 -11.29 10.29 17.95
N GLY A 42 -12.32 10.67 18.73
CA GLY A 42 -13.61 11.20 18.22
C GLY A 42 -14.29 10.42 17.08
N ILE A 43 -13.80 9.22 16.78
CA ILE A 43 -14.21 8.33 15.71
C ILE A 43 -14.73 7.14 16.49
N ASP A 44 -16.03 7.13 16.70
CA ASP A 44 -16.74 5.96 17.18
C ASP A 44 -16.45 4.81 16.21
N LEU A 45 -15.52 3.93 16.56
CA LEU A 45 -15.16 2.76 15.75
C LEU A 45 -16.34 1.78 15.60
N ASN A 46 -17.42 1.92 16.40
CA ASN A 46 -18.68 1.20 16.22
C ASN A 46 -19.65 1.90 15.26
N THR A 47 -19.36 3.13 14.80
CA THR A 47 -20.10 3.76 13.68
C THR A 47 -19.60 3.39 12.30
N CYS A 48 -18.46 2.71 12.16
CA CYS A 48 -18.04 2.18 10.86
C CYS A 48 -18.96 1.07 10.30
N ASP A 49 -19.82 0.48 11.13
CA ASP A 49 -20.82 -0.53 10.71
C ASP A 49 -22.27 0.01 10.72
N LYS A 50 -22.50 1.27 11.10
CA LYS A 50 -23.80 1.90 10.93
C LYS A 50 -23.82 2.65 9.62
N LYS A 51 -24.71 2.23 8.72
CA LYS A 51 -25.13 2.88 7.48
C LYS A 51 -25.41 4.37 7.73
N ASN A 52 -24.36 5.20 7.71
CA ASN A 52 -24.52 6.64 7.60
C ASN A 52 -24.74 6.90 6.12
N ASN A 53 -25.96 7.32 5.78
CA ASN A 53 -26.47 7.79 4.50
C ASN A 53 -25.45 7.82 3.35
N ASP A 54 -25.64 6.91 2.40
CA ASP A 54 -24.80 6.59 1.24
C ASP A 54 -24.57 7.75 0.22
N GLU A 55 -24.97 8.99 0.52
CA GLU A 55 -25.02 10.06 -0.50
C GLU A 55 -23.68 10.79 -0.72
N ASP A 56 -22.71 10.72 0.18
CA ASP A 56 -21.39 11.36 0.00
C ASP A 56 -20.28 10.41 -0.49
N ILE A 57 -20.60 9.14 -0.77
CA ILE A 57 -19.64 8.10 -1.25
C ILE A 57 -19.65 7.97 -2.78
N ILE A 58 -20.20 8.96 -3.51
CA ILE A 58 -20.28 8.92 -4.98
C ILE A 58 -18.89 8.90 -5.65
N GLY A 59 -17.83 9.29 -4.93
CA GLY A 59 -16.43 9.16 -5.34
C GLY A 59 -15.67 7.97 -4.75
N CYS A 60 -16.32 6.82 -4.51
CA CYS A 60 -15.62 5.60 -4.08
C CYS A 60 -15.75 4.47 -5.10
N ASP A 61 -16.86 4.43 -5.84
CA ASP A 61 -17.12 3.35 -6.79
C ASP A 61 -16.22 3.42 -8.01
N ALA A 62 -15.91 4.62 -8.51
CA ALA A 62 -15.03 4.78 -9.66
C ALA A 62 -13.58 4.36 -9.31
N GLU A 63 -13.07 4.84 -8.18
CA GLU A 63 -11.78 4.48 -7.58
C GLU A 63 -11.69 2.97 -7.35
N LYS A 64 -12.72 2.39 -6.73
CA LYS A 64 -12.82 0.96 -6.47
C LYS A 64 -12.83 0.15 -7.75
N ASN A 65 -13.60 0.57 -8.76
CA ASN A 65 -13.67 -0.09 -10.06
C ASN A 65 -12.31 -0.06 -10.78
N PHE A 66 -11.54 1.01 -10.63
CA PHE A 66 -10.19 1.08 -11.16
C PHE A 66 -9.21 0.17 -10.44
N ILE A 67 -9.22 0.17 -9.11
CA ILE A 67 -8.40 -0.75 -8.32
C ILE A 67 -8.76 -2.19 -8.68
N LEU A 68 -10.05 -2.51 -8.80
CA LEU A 68 -10.54 -3.81 -9.26
C LEU A 68 -10.07 -4.13 -10.68
N THR A 69 -10.04 -3.16 -11.59
CA THR A 69 -9.54 -3.35 -12.95
C THR A 69 -8.05 -3.67 -12.97
N ILE A 70 -7.23 -2.92 -12.22
CA ILE A 70 -5.80 -3.21 -12.06
C ILE A 70 -5.63 -4.61 -11.48
N TYR A 71 -6.36 -4.91 -10.42
CA TYR A 71 -6.31 -6.19 -9.74
C TYR A 71 -6.71 -7.36 -10.67
N HIS A 72 -7.79 -7.25 -11.43
CA HIS A 72 -8.20 -8.29 -12.38
C HIS A 72 -7.17 -8.49 -13.49
N LYS A 73 -6.62 -7.41 -14.06
CA LYS A 73 -5.53 -7.51 -15.05
C LYS A 73 -4.30 -8.18 -14.45
N LEU A 74 -3.99 -7.88 -13.18
CA LEU A 74 -2.87 -8.48 -12.46
C LEU A 74 -3.07 -10.00 -12.31
N ILE A 75 -4.25 -10.45 -11.88
CA ILE A 75 -4.58 -11.87 -11.75
C ILE A 75 -4.62 -12.59 -13.11
N GLN A 76 -5.12 -11.94 -14.16
CA GLN A 76 -5.10 -12.51 -15.52
C GLN A 76 -3.67 -12.78 -16.00
N ASN A 77 -2.71 -11.91 -15.67
CA ASN A 77 -1.30 -12.15 -15.99
C ASN A 77 -0.75 -13.39 -15.27
N ALA A 78 -1.13 -13.62 -14.01
CA ALA A 78 -0.73 -14.81 -13.25
C ALA A 78 -1.18 -16.11 -13.93
N SER A 79 -2.43 -16.16 -14.40
CA SER A 79 -3.00 -17.34 -15.05
C SER A 79 -2.31 -17.69 -16.38
N ILE A 80 -1.74 -16.71 -17.07
CA ILE A 80 -0.99 -16.94 -18.32
C ILE A 80 0.37 -17.57 -18.00
N THR A 81 1.07 -17.08 -16.97
CA THR A 81 2.40 -17.58 -16.60
C THR A 81 2.37 -19.02 -16.09
N HIS A 82 1.29 -19.46 -15.45
CA HIS A 82 1.16 -20.84 -14.99
C HIS A 82 0.99 -21.85 -16.13
N LYS A 83 0.39 -21.46 -17.27
CA LYS A 83 0.25 -22.35 -18.44
C LYS A 83 1.57 -22.65 -19.16
N SER A 84 2.61 -21.85 -18.88
CA SER A 84 3.92 -21.96 -19.53
C SER A 84 4.97 -22.72 -18.72
N PHE A 85 4.63 -23.31 -17.57
CA PHE A 85 5.52 -24.27 -16.92
C PHE A 85 5.30 -25.65 -17.54
N PRO A 86 6.21 -26.15 -18.39
CA PRO A 86 6.10 -27.52 -18.86
C PRO A 86 6.17 -28.44 -17.65
N CYS A 87 5.10 -29.21 -17.41
CA CYS A 87 5.24 -30.40 -16.58
C CYS A 87 6.40 -31.21 -17.15
N PRO A 88 7.37 -31.66 -16.33
CA PRO A 88 8.39 -32.58 -16.80
C PRO A 88 7.67 -33.86 -17.22
N THR A 89 7.38 -33.99 -18.51
CA THR A 89 6.92 -35.24 -19.10
C THR A 89 8.13 -36.14 -19.13
N ASN A 90 8.16 -37.11 -18.21
CA ASN A 90 9.04 -38.26 -18.35
C ASN A 90 8.79 -38.82 -19.75
N GLY A 91 9.84 -38.79 -20.58
CA GLY A 91 9.77 -39.20 -21.96
C GLY A 91 9.49 -40.70 -22.04
N ASP A 92 8.25 -41.03 -22.36
CA ASP A 92 7.91 -42.30 -23.00
C ASP A 92 7.06 -42.00 -24.22
N ASN A 93 7.60 -42.40 -25.36
CA ASN A 93 7.03 -42.22 -26.69
C ASN A 93 5.81 -43.15 -26.89
N ASN A 94 4.91 -42.69 -27.77
CA ASN A 94 3.73 -43.37 -28.32
C ASN A 94 2.44 -43.16 -27.50
N ASP A 95 1.54 -42.29 -27.97
CA ASP A 95 0.27 -42.74 -28.58
C ASP A 95 -0.68 -41.57 -28.94
N GLU A 96 -1.37 -41.76 -30.06
CA GLU A 96 -2.39 -40.88 -30.66
C GLU A 96 -3.72 -40.88 -29.86
N ARG A 97 -3.77 -40.24 -28.69
CA ARG A 97 -5.03 -39.93 -27.98
C ARG A 97 -5.10 -38.48 -27.53
N TYR A 98 -5.54 -37.61 -28.44
CA TYR A 98 -5.58 -36.15 -28.24
C TYR A 98 -6.95 -35.57 -27.83
N HIS A 99 -8.00 -36.37 -27.61
CA HIS A 99 -9.34 -35.83 -27.31
C HIS A 99 -9.90 -36.16 -25.91
N GLU A 100 -9.16 -36.84 -25.04
CA GLU A 100 -9.61 -37.18 -23.68
C GLU A 100 -8.90 -36.38 -22.56
N ARG A 101 -8.01 -35.43 -22.91
CA ARG A 101 -7.21 -34.66 -21.94
C ARG A 101 -7.91 -33.43 -21.34
N ASP A 102 -9.05 -32.99 -21.88
CA ASP A 102 -9.69 -31.75 -21.43
C ASP A 102 -10.51 -31.90 -20.13
N ILE A 103 -10.99 -33.11 -19.81
CA ILE A 103 -11.81 -33.34 -18.60
C ILE A 103 -10.94 -33.57 -17.34
N LEU A 104 -9.73 -34.12 -17.49
CA LEU A 104 -8.76 -34.24 -16.39
C LEU A 104 -8.17 -32.88 -15.97
N ASN A 105 -8.25 -31.88 -16.84
CA ASN A 105 -7.67 -30.55 -16.64
C ASN A 105 -8.46 -29.72 -15.62
N GLU A 106 -9.80 -29.81 -15.61
CA GLU A 106 -10.64 -29.04 -14.69
C GLU A 106 -10.49 -29.49 -13.23
N SER A 107 -10.24 -30.79 -13.00
CA SER A 107 -10.01 -31.34 -11.66
C SER A 107 -8.68 -30.88 -11.06
N SER A 108 -7.63 -30.81 -11.90
CA SER A 108 -6.29 -30.36 -11.51
C SER A 108 -6.28 -28.86 -11.22
N ILE A 109 -6.95 -28.04 -12.05
CA ILE A 109 -7.11 -26.59 -11.82
C ILE A 109 -7.86 -26.32 -10.50
N LYS A 110 -8.95 -27.05 -10.22
CA LYS A 110 -9.69 -26.93 -8.95
C LYS A 110 -8.84 -27.33 -7.75
N LYS A 111 -7.95 -28.32 -7.89
CA LYS A 111 -7.03 -28.78 -6.85
C LYS A 111 -5.93 -27.77 -6.57
N GLU A 112 -5.28 -27.23 -7.59
CA GLU A 112 -4.29 -26.15 -7.47
C GLU A 112 -4.89 -24.90 -6.83
N TYR A 113 -6.12 -24.54 -7.23
CA TYR A 113 -6.84 -23.43 -6.61
C TYR A 113 -7.10 -23.63 -5.11
N LYS A 114 -7.47 -24.85 -4.70
CA LYS A 114 -7.67 -25.18 -3.27
C LYS A 114 -6.35 -25.15 -2.50
N ILE A 115 -5.26 -25.68 -3.06
CA ILE A 115 -3.92 -25.67 -2.47
C ILE A 115 -3.44 -24.23 -2.28
N GLY A 116 -3.47 -23.41 -3.34
CA GLY A 116 -3.10 -22.00 -3.26
C GLY A 116 -3.96 -21.20 -2.27
N LYS A 117 -5.26 -21.52 -2.14
CA LYS A 117 -6.13 -20.90 -1.12
C LYS A 117 -5.70 -21.27 0.31
N TYR A 118 -5.32 -22.52 0.57
CA TYR A 118 -4.84 -22.95 1.88
C TYR A 118 -3.52 -22.26 2.22
N GLU A 119 -2.56 -22.31 1.31
CA GLU A 119 -1.20 -21.79 1.53
C GLU A 119 -1.20 -20.27 1.66
N ALA A 120 -2.03 -19.57 0.87
CA ALA A 120 -2.27 -18.14 1.07
C ALA A 120 -2.85 -17.81 2.45
N SER A 121 -3.66 -18.71 3.04
CA SER A 121 -4.17 -18.54 4.41
C SER A 121 -3.07 -18.70 5.44
N VAL A 122 -2.19 -19.68 5.24
CA VAL A 122 -1.03 -19.92 6.10
C VAL A 122 -0.11 -18.70 6.05
N LEU A 123 0.27 -18.26 4.85
CA LEU A 123 1.12 -17.10 4.64
C LEU A 123 0.51 -15.82 5.25
N LEU A 124 -0.79 -15.57 5.04
CA LEU A 124 -1.50 -14.44 5.65
C LEU A 124 -1.41 -14.47 7.18
N ARG A 125 -1.55 -15.66 7.79
CA ARG A 125 -1.45 -15.83 9.24
C ARG A 125 -0.04 -15.52 9.76
N HIS A 126 0.99 -15.88 9.00
CA HIS A 126 2.38 -15.60 9.36
C HIS A 126 2.73 -14.12 9.23
N MET A 127 2.30 -13.47 8.15
CA MET A 127 2.49 -12.02 7.95
C MET A 127 1.80 -11.19 9.04
N THR A 128 0.54 -11.51 9.35
CA THR A 128 -0.21 -10.82 10.42
C THR A 128 0.50 -10.87 11.79
N LYS A 129 1.37 -11.87 11.99
CA LYS A 129 2.11 -12.06 13.24
C LYS A 129 3.56 -11.55 13.18
N GLY A 130 4.06 -11.09 12.03
CA GLY A 130 5.49 -10.81 11.86
C GLY A 130 6.34 -12.06 12.11
N THR A 131 5.92 -13.21 11.56
CA THR A 131 6.59 -14.53 11.74
C THR A 131 6.92 -15.20 10.40
N GLN A 132 6.83 -14.44 9.32
CA GLN A 132 7.14 -14.89 7.98
C GLN A 132 8.64 -15.09 7.80
N THR A 133 9.04 -16.10 7.02
CA THR A 133 10.43 -16.37 6.62
C THR A 133 10.56 -16.26 5.10
N LYS A 134 11.77 -16.05 4.57
CA LYS A 134 11.99 -15.96 3.10
C LYS A 134 11.48 -17.22 2.37
N ASP A 135 11.67 -18.39 2.96
CA ASP A 135 11.22 -19.68 2.41
C ASP A 135 9.71 -19.74 2.19
N MET A 136 8.92 -19.04 3.02
CA MET A 136 7.46 -18.96 2.84
C MET A 136 7.05 -18.20 1.58
N PHE A 137 7.95 -17.37 1.03
CA PHE A 137 7.71 -16.66 -0.23
C PHE A 137 8.32 -17.40 -1.43
N GLN A 138 9.53 -17.95 -1.28
CA GLN A 138 10.28 -18.56 -2.39
C GLN A 138 9.64 -19.86 -2.89
N ASN A 139 9.13 -20.68 -1.98
CA ASN A 139 8.69 -22.04 -2.33
C ASN A 139 7.28 -22.10 -2.92
N ASN A 140 6.55 -20.98 -2.99
CA ASN A 140 5.15 -21.02 -3.35
C ASN A 140 4.58 -19.73 -3.99
N PRO A 141 4.76 -19.56 -5.31
CA PRO A 141 4.14 -18.48 -6.06
C PRO A 141 2.61 -18.44 -5.93
N ALA A 142 1.93 -19.59 -5.83
CA ALA A 142 0.48 -19.65 -5.69
C ALA A 142 0.00 -19.06 -4.36
N ALA A 143 0.77 -19.25 -3.27
CA ALA A 143 0.51 -18.63 -1.98
C ALA A 143 0.65 -17.10 -2.03
N LEU A 144 1.66 -16.57 -2.73
CA LEU A 144 1.87 -15.13 -2.93
C LEU A 144 0.73 -14.50 -3.74
N TRP A 145 0.31 -15.17 -4.81
CA TRP A 145 -0.84 -14.76 -5.61
C TRP A 145 -2.15 -14.82 -4.83
N GLY A 146 -2.35 -15.89 -4.05
CA GLY A 146 -3.52 -16.01 -3.18
C GLY A 146 -3.53 -14.99 -2.04
N TYR A 147 -2.37 -14.61 -1.51
CA TYR A 147 -2.25 -13.53 -0.53
C TYR A 147 -2.59 -12.18 -1.17
N THR A 148 -1.98 -11.88 -2.32
CA THR A 148 -2.26 -10.68 -3.12
C THR A 148 -3.76 -10.57 -3.37
N ARG A 149 -4.40 -11.66 -3.81
CA ARG A 149 -5.85 -11.74 -4.00
C ARG A 149 -6.68 -11.32 -2.78
N ARG A 150 -6.23 -11.65 -1.57
CA ARG A 150 -6.96 -11.34 -0.34
C ARG A 150 -6.77 -9.90 0.12
N LYS A 151 -5.54 -9.38 0.04
CA LYS A 151 -5.18 -8.12 0.70
C LYS A 151 -5.01 -6.93 -0.22
N PHE A 152 -4.81 -7.17 -1.50
CA PHE A 152 -4.49 -6.10 -2.44
C PHE A 152 -5.61 -5.06 -2.53
N LEU A 153 -6.86 -5.50 -2.73
CA LEU A 153 -8.00 -4.60 -2.85
C LEU A 153 -8.27 -3.84 -1.54
N GLU A 154 -8.39 -4.55 -0.42
CA GLU A 154 -8.69 -3.96 0.89
C GLU A 154 -7.68 -2.86 1.25
N ARG A 155 -6.37 -3.13 1.09
CA ARG A 155 -5.32 -2.16 1.41
C ARG A 155 -5.26 -1.00 0.42
N SER A 156 -5.41 -1.27 -0.88
CA SER A 156 -5.46 -0.20 -1.89
C SER A 156 -6.63 0.76 -1.62
N MET A 157 -7.80 0.21 -1.26
CA MET A 157 -8.99 1.00 -0.91
C MET A 157 -8.80 1.77 0.40
N LEU A 158 -8.21 1.16 1.43
CA LEU A 158 -7.92 1.84 2.69
C LEU A 158 -7.11 3.12 2.45
N LEU A 159 -6.06 3.02 1.64
CA LEU A 159 -5.22 4.16 1.34
C LEU A 159 -5.95 5.20 0.48
N CYS A 160 -6.61 4.76 -0.59
CA CYS A 160 -7.37 5.65 -1.48
C CYS A 160 -8.44 6.45 -0.72
N THR A 161 -9.24 5.77 0.12
CA THR A 161 -10.29 6.40 0.93
C THR A 161 -9.72 7.31 2.01
N SER A 162 -8.56 6.98 2.58
CA SER A 162 -7.91 7.83 3.59
C SER A 162 -7.43 9.15 2.99
N PHE A 163 -6.87 9.13 1.78
CA PHE A 163 -6.49 10.37 1.07
C PHE A 163 -7.69 11.17 0.59
N ALA A 164 -8.77 10.51 0.14
CA ALA A 164 -10.00 11.18 -0.27
C ALA A 164 -10.64 12.02 0.86
N LYS A 165 -10.48 11.63 2.13
CA LYS A 165 -10.95 12.41 3.29
C LYS A 165 -10.28 13.78 3.44
N LEU A 166 -9.14 13.98 2.78
CA LEU A 166 -8.41 15.26 2.77
C LEU A 166 -8.89 16.21 1.67
N LYS A 167 -9.87 15.80 0.85
CA LYS A 167 -10.49 16.66 -0.16
C LYS A 167 -11.09 17.88 0.52
N PRO A 168 -10.66 19.11 0.15
CA PRO A 168 -11.26 20.33 0.68
C PRO A 168 -12.76 20.33 0.38
N LYS A 169 -13.58 20.61 1.39
CA LYS A 169 -15.00 20.82 1.14
C LYS A 169 -15.14 22.13 0.39
N ILE A 170 -15.83 22.13 -0.74
CA ILE A 170 -16.30 23.39 -1.32
C ILE A 170 -17.25 23.94 -0.27
N ASN A 171 -16.94 25.10 0.29
CA ASN A 171 -17.89 25.79 1.15
C ASN A 171 -19.07 26.21 0.27
N CYS A 172 -20.07 25.33 0.19
CA CYS A 172 -21.42 25.68 -0.24
C CYS A 172 -22.07 26.52 0.87
N ASN A 173 -21.43 27.63 1.23
CA ASN A 173 -22.04 28.65 2.06
C ASN A 173 -23.20 29.19 1.24
N HIS A 174 -24.44 28.88 1.59
CA HIS A 174 -25.47 29.92 1.64
C HIS A 174 -26.80 29.57 2.30
N LEU A 175 -27.13 28.31 2.62
CA LEU A 175 -28.51 28.04 3.06
C LEU A 175 -28.53 27.07 4.26
N ASN A 176 -28.91 27.63 5.42
CA ASN A 176 -29.39 26.98 6.64
C ASN A 176 -28.41 26.93 7.81
N GLY A 177 -28.55 27.94 8.68
CA GLY A 177 -27.86 28.07 9.95
C GLY A 177 -28.27 26.96 10.92
N ASN A 178 -27.33 26.06 11.20
CA ASN A 178 -27.12 25.38 12.50
C ASN A 178 -26.01 24.31 12.36
N HIS A 179 -24.87 24.64 11.75
CA HIS A 179 -23.77 23.68 11.61
C HIS A 179 -22.56 24.03 12.49
N HIS A 180 -22.09 23.01 13.20
CA HIS A 180 -20.82 22.95 13.92
C HIS A 180 -19.72 23.62 13.08
N VAL A 181 -19.16 24.70 13.62
CA VAL A 181 -18.04 25.42 13.02
C VAL A 181 -16.83 24.48 13.01
N ILE A 182 -16.49 23.93 11.85
CA ILE A 182 -15.18 23.30 11.65
C ILE A 182 -14.15 24.43 11.79
N PRO A 183 -13.12 24.29 12.65
CA PRO A 183 -12.11 25.33 12.81
C PRO A 183 -11.48 25.69 11.45
N LEU A 184 -11.46 26.98 11.09
CA LEU A 184 -10.92 27.51 9.84
C LEU A 184 -9.49 27.03 9.54
N GLU A 185 -8.68 26.83 10.58
CA GLU A 185 -7.29 26.35 10.48
C GLU A 185 -7.18 24.95 9.84
N ASN A 186 -8.15 24.06 10.11
CA ASN A 186 -8.15 22.71 9.55
C ASN A 186 -8.39 22.72 8.03
N GLU A 187 -9.20 23.64 7.52
CA GLU A 187 -9.47 23.74 6.07
C GLU A 187 -8.30 24.35 5.30
N ALA A 188 -7.58 25.32 5.88
CA ALA A 188 -6.35 25.84 5.28
C ALA A 188 -5.28 24.74 5.18
N LEU A 189 -5.10 23.95 6.24
CA LEU A 189 -4.17 22.82 6.25
C LEU A 189 -4.56 21.76 5.22
N LYS A 190 -5.85 21.35 5.16
CA LYS A 190 -6.33 20.40 4.15
C LYS A 190 -6.09 20.89 2.73
N LYS A 191 -6.38 22.16 2.44
CA LYS A 191 -6.09 22.76 1.12
C LYS A 191 -4.61 22.72 0.79
N SER A 192 -3.74 23.00 1.76
CA SER A 192 -2.29 22.91 1.58
C SER A 192 -1.85 21.48 1.27
N ILE A 193 -2.31 20.49 2.04
CA ILE A 193 -1.99 19.07 1.82
C ILE A 193 -2.54 18.59 0.47
N TRP A 194 -3.77 18.97 0.14
CA TRP A 194 -4.40 18.64 -1.14
C TRP A 194 -3.61 19.16 -2.34
N LYS A 195 -3.16 20.42 -2.27
CA LYS A 195 -2.27 21.01 -3.27
C LYS A 195 -0.96 20.24 -3.39
N SER A 196 -0.39 19.78 -2.27
CA SER A 196 0.82 18.96 -2.27
C SER A 196 0.62 17.60 -2.95
N PHE A 197 -0.58 16.99 -2.92
CA PHE A 197 -0.82 15.75 -3.66
C PHE A 197 -0.69 15.93 -5.17
N GLY A 198 -1.20 17.03 -5.72
CA GLY A 198 -1.08 17.35 -7.14
C GLY A 198 0.36 17.60 -7.62
N SER A 199 1.28 17.89 -6.70
CA SER A 199 2.70 18.11 -7.01
C SER A 199 3.60 16.90 -6.73
N VAL A 200 3.05 15.76 -6.27
CA VAL A 200 3.84 14.55 -6.02
C VAL A 200 4.40 14.00 -7.33
N LYS A 201 5.73 13.87 -7.40
CA LYS A 201 6.46 13.28 -8.52
C LYS A 201 7.15 11.97 -8.17
N ARG A 202 7.60 11.84 -6.93
CA ARG A 202 8.47 10.76 -6.46
C ARG A 202 7.88 10.14 -5.21
N ILE A 203 7.56 8.85 -5.28
CA ILE A 203 6.91 8.11 -4.19
C ILE A 203 7.81 6.98 -3.73
N CYS A 204 7.97 6.84 -2.41
CA CYS A 204 8.57 5.67 -1.78
C CYS A 204 7.52 4.97 -0.94
N SER A 205 7.22 3.70 -1.24
CA SER A 205 6.33 2.87 -0.44
C SER A 205 7.15 1.82 0.31
N MET A 206 7.14 1.87 1.64
CA MET A 206 7.88 1.01 2.55
C MET A 206 6.95 -0.01 3.21
N GLY A 207 7.39 -1.27 3.28
CA GLY A 207 6.50 -2.38 3.60
C GLY A 207 5.46 -2.59 2.49
N SER A 208 5.88 -2.38 1.23
CA SER A 208 4.97 -2.30 0.10
C SER A 208 4.29 -3.63 -0.24
N GLY A 209 4.87 -4.76 0.19
CA GLY A 209 4.42 -6.10 -0.18
C GLY A 209 4.20 -6.23 -1.69
N PRO A 210 3.00 -6.65 -2.14
CA PRO A 210 2.68 -6.76 -3.56
C PRO A 210 2.36 -5.41 -4.26
N GLY A 211 2.60 -4.26 -3.62
CA GLY A 211 2.44 -2.92 -4.22
C GLY A 211 1.05 -2.29 -4.05
N ASN A 212 0.23 -2.81 -3.14
CA ASN A 212 -1.15 -2.33 -2.91
C ASN A 212 -1.23 -0.85 -2.49
N ASP A 213 -0.32 -0.37 -1.65
CA ASP A 213 -0.39 1.01 -1.16
C ASP A 213 -0.10 2.00 -2.30
N MET A 214 0.87 1.66 -3.15
CA MET A 214 1.14 2.41 -4.38
C MET A 214 -0.09 2.44 -5.29
N VAL A 215 -0.77 1.31 -5.51
CA VAL A 215 -1.99 1.27 -6.32
C VAL A 215 -3.10 2.11 -5.72
N GLY A 216 -3.30 2.06 -4.41
CA GLY A 216 -4.27 2.92 -3.72
C GLY A 216 -4.00 4.39 -3.98
N PHE A 217 -2.74 4.82 -3.92
CA PHE A 217 -2.38 6.23 -4.06
C PHE A 217 -2.50 6.69 -5.51
N LEU A 218 -2.02 5.87 -6.45
CA LEU A 218 -2.14 6.16 -7.89
C LEU A 218 -3.62 6.21 -8.32
N SER A 219 -4.47 5.37 -7.73
CA SER A 219 -5.91 5.43 -7.96
C SER A 219 -6.49 6.74 -7.43
N PHE A 220 -6.14 7.12 -6.21
CA PHE A 220 -6.53 8.41 -5.64
C PHE A 220 -6.13 9.59 -6.55
N LEU A 221 -4.87 9.64 -7.00
CA LEU A 221 -4.39 10.69 -7.90
C LEU A 221 -5.17 10.71 -9.21
N LYS A 222 -5.36 9.55 -9.84
CA LYS A 222 -6.07 9.46 -11.11
C LYS A 222 -7.47 10.06 -11.04
N TYR A 223 -8.24 9.70 -10.02
CA TYR A 223 -9.63 10.17 -9.93
C TYR A 223 -9.76 11.61 -9.46
N ASN A 224 -8.90 12.05 -8.55
CA ASN A 224 -9.04 13.36 -7.94
C ASN A 224 -8.29 14.46 -8.69
N PHE A 225 -7.33 14.11 -9.57
CA PHE A 225 -6.50 15.08 -10.28
C PHE A 225 -6.48 14.91 -11.81
N ASN A 226 -6.84 13.75 -12.39
CA ASN A 226 -6.80 13.55 -13.85
C ASN A 226 -8.19 13.56 -14.53
N CYS A 227 -9.30 13.49 -13.80
CA CYS A 227 -10.64 13.36 -14.38
C CYS A 227 -11.28 14.67 -14.90
N HIS A 228 -10.54 15.80 -14.91
CA HIS A 228 -11.11 17.10 -15.29
C HIS A 228 -10.83 17.57 -16.72
N ASN A 229 -10.43 16.67 -17.63
CA ASN A 229 -10.29 17.00 -19.06
C ASN A 229 -11.61 16.93 -19.85
N ASP A 230 -12.75 16.61 -19.23
CA ASP A 230 -14.04 16.83 -19.89
C ASP A 230 -14.35 18.33 -19.86
N GLU A 231 -14.21 18.97 -21.03
CA GLU A 231 -14.36 20.41 -21.32
C GLU A 231 -15.72 21.03 -20.91
N SER A 232 -16.60 20.29 -20.23
CA SER A 232 -18.00 20.64 -20.00
C SER A 232 -18.35 21.03 -18.55
N SER A 233 -17.42 21.04 -17.59
CA SER A 233 -17.76 21.32 -16.19
C SER A 233 -16.92 22.40 -15.50
N SER A 234 -17.54 23.59 -15.38
CA SER A 234 -17.53 24.48 -14.21
C SER A 234 -16.25 25.27 -13.86
N THR A 235 -16.38 26.58 -14.03
CA THR A 235 -15.50 27.71 -13.68
C THR A 235 -15.16 27.92 -12.19
N LEU A 236 -15.43 26.95 -11.29
CA LEU A 236 -15.27 27.14 -9.84
C LEU A 236 -13.93 26.70 -9.26
N TYR A 237 -13.01 26.18 -10.08
CA TYR A 237 -11.69 25.70 -9.64
C TYR A 237 -10.53 26.35 -10.42
N GLU A 238 -10.50 27.67 -10.52
CA GLU A 238 -9.51 28.42 -11.32
C GLU A 238 -8.02 28.27 -10.89
N ASN A 239 -7.68 27.45 -9.89
CA ASN A 239 -6.29 27.28 -9.43
C ASN A 239 -5.86 25.81 -9.23
N ILE A 240 -6.60 24.84 -9.75
CA ILE A 240 -6.15 23.44 -9.73
C ILE A 240 -5.27 23.20 -10.96
N PRO A 241 -4.04 22.67 -10.81
CA PRO A 241 -3.17 22.32 -11.94
C PRO A 241 -3.92 21.47 -12.98
N SER A 242 -3.77 21.78 -14.27
CA SER A 242 -4.48 21.09 -15.34
C SER A 242 -4.23 19.58 -15.35
N ALA A 243 -5.29 18.83 -15.67
CA ALA A 243 -5.42 17.38 -15.48
C ALA A 243 -4.61 16.49 -16.45
N GLU A 244 -3.75 17.06 -17.30
CA GLU A 244 -2.86 16.29 -18.20
C GLU A 244 -1.69 15.61 -17.48
N ASN A 245 -1.48 15.87 -16.19
CA ASN A 245 -0.20 15.63 -15.57
C ASN A 245 -0.32 14.90 -14.22
N CYS A 246 -0.63 13.59 -14.24
CA CYS A 246 -0.10 12.73 -13.19
C CYS A 246 1.42 12.80 -13.29
N ASN A 247 2.00 13.71 -12.51
CA ASN A 247 3.42 14.07 -12.53
C ASN A 247 4.31 13.03 -11.86
N VAL A 248 3.75 11.87 -11.49
CA VAL A 248 4.52 10.79 -10.91
C VAL A 248 5.52 10.30 -11.94
N GLU A 249 6.79 10.59 -11.68
CA GLU A 249 7.94 10.26 -12.53
C GLU A 249 8.65 9.01 -11.99
N PHE A 250 8.59 8.78 -10.68
CA PHE A 250 9.36 7.72 -10.02
C PHE A 250 8.61 7.11 -8.83
N CYS A 251 8.57 5.79 -8.77
CA CYS A 251 8.00 5.01 -7.68
C CYS A 251 9.00 3.96 -7.21
N MET A 252 9.30 3.95 -5.92
CA MET A 252 10.14 2.92 -5.28
C MET A 252 9.30 2.09 -4.30
N LEU A 253 9.24 0.78 -4.53
CA LEU A 253 8.55 -0.20 -3.72
C LEU A 253 9.58 -0.94 -2.86
N CYS A 254 9.56 -0.68 -1.56
CA CYS A 254 10.54 -1.15 -0.60
C CYS A 254 9.92 -2.21 0.31
N ASP A 255 10.53 -3.38 0.37
CA ASP A 255 10.11 -4.48 1.23
C ASP A 255 11.31 -5.35 1.62
N TRP A 256 11.31 -5.94 2.81
CA TRP A 256 12.38 -6.85 3.24
C TRP A 256 12.38 -8.16 2.41
N ALA A 257 11.25 -8.50 1.78
CA ALA A 257 11.08 -9.62 0.86
C ALA A 257 10.87 -9.15 -0.59
N SER A 258 11.41 -7.99 -0.97
CA SER A 258 11.20 -7.37 -2.29
C SER A 258 11.43 -8.33 -3.47
N GLU A 259 12.53 -9.10 -3.43
CA GLU A 259 12.88 -10.07 -4.47
C GLU A 259 11.82 -11.16 -4.62
N CYS A 260 11.22 -11.60 -3.51
CA CYS A 260 10.19 -12.63 -3.55
C CYS A 260 8.88 -12.10 -4.13
N TRP A 261 8.65 -10.79 -4.04
CA TRP A 261 7.47 -10.14 -4.63
C TRP A 261 7.57 -9.90 -6.13
N ASP A 262 8.73 -10.12 -6.77
CA ASP A 262 8.91 -9.85 -8.20
C ASP A 262 7.94 -10.61 -9.10
N VAL A 263 7.47 -11.80 -8.67
CA VAL A 263 6.44 -12.58 -9.37
C VAL A 263 5.09 -11.83 -9.46
N VAL A 264 4.81 -10.90 -8.54
CA VAL A 264 3.61 -10.05 -8.51
C VAL A 264 3.93 -8.64 -9.01
N ILE A 265 5.05 -8.07 -8.57
CA ILE A 265 5.45 -6.69 -8.85
C ILE A 265 5.76 -6.48 -10.34
N ASN A 266 6.44 -7.41 -11.01
CA ASN A 266 6.77 -7.23 -12.43
C ASN A 266 5.52 -7.24 -13.32
N PRO A 267 4.54 -8.15 -13.14
CA PRO A 267 3.22 -8.01 -13.75
C PRO A 267 2.51 -6.70 -13.39
N LEU A 268 2.57 -6.26 -12.13
CA LEU A 268 1.95 -5.00 -11.69
C LEU A 268 2.53 -3.80 -12.44
N LYS A 269 3.86 -3.71 -12.57
CA LYS A 269 4.52 -2.65 -13.36
C LYS A 269 3.92 -2.56 -14.77
N LYS A 270 3.78 -3.71 -15.45
CA LYS A 270 3.18 -3.79 -16.80
C LYS A 270 1.72 -3.34 -16.82
N VAL A 271 0.93 -3.73 -15.81
CA VAL A 271 -0.48 -3.33 -15.70
C VAL A 271 -0.62 -1.83 -15.46
N LEU A 272 0.19 -1.26 -14.56
CA LEU A 272 0.16 0.16 -14.23
C LEU A 272 0.50 1.02 -15.45
N SER A 273 1.58 0.69 -16.17
CA SER A 273 1.97 1.41 -17.39
C SER A 273 0.90 1.39 -18.50
N LYS A 274 0.08 0.32 -18.57
CA LYS A 274 -1.01 0.18 -19.56
C LYS A 274 -2.35 0.80 -19.12
N SER A 275 -2.49 1.14 -17.83
CA SER A 275 -3.77 1.57 -17.25
C SER A 275 -3.96 3.09 -17.23
N ASN A 276 -2.99 3.83 -17.75
CA ASN A 276 -2.86 5.28 -17.59
C ASN A 276 -2.94 5.72 -16.11
N ALA A 277 -2.63 4.81 -15.16
CA ALA A 277 -2.48 5.17 -13.73
C ALA A 277 -1.31 6.13 -13.52
N VAL A 278 -0.30 5.97 -14.38
CA VAL A 278 0.99 6.64 -14.33
C VAL A 278 1.38 7.02 -15.75
N SER A 279 2.23 8.05 -15.88
CA SER A 279 2.83 8.41 -17.16
C SER A 279 3.60 7.21 -17.75
N PRO A 280 3.64 7.01 -19.08
CA PRO A 280 4.49 6.00 -19.72
C PRO A 280 5.99 6.14 -19.37
N ARG A 281 6.42 7.32 -18.93
CA ARG A 281 7.79 7.61 -18.48
C ARG A 281 8.05 7.27 -17.02
N THR A 282 7.01 6.90 -16.27
CA THR A 282 7.12 6.61 -14.84
C THR A 282 7.97 5.38 -14.63
N GLN A 283 9.05 5.55 -13.88
CA GLN A 283 9.92 4.44 -13.49
C GLN A 283 9.38 3.83 -12.19
N ILE A 284 9.11 2.52 -12.21
CA ILE A 284 8.69 1.78 -11.02
C ILE A 284 9.78 0.77 -10.70
N MET A 285 10.39 0.93 -9.52
CA MET A 285 11.46 0.08 -9.02
C MET A 285 11.02 -0.66 -7.76
N SER A 286 11.55 -1.87 -7.58
CA SER A 286 11.50 -2.62 -6.33
C SER A 286 12.88 -2.63 -5.70
N SER A 287 12.97 -2.52 -4.38
CA SER A 287 14.25 -2.60 -3.66
C SER A 287 14.07 -3.22 -2.29
N PHE A 288 15.13 -3.86 -1.81
CA PHE A 288 15.16 -4.41 -0.46
C PHE A 288 15.19 -3.25 0.55
N CYS A 289 14.43 -3.39 1.64
CA CYS A 289 14.50 -2.46 2.77
C CYS A 289 14.18 -3.20 4.07
N ASP A 290 15.11 -3.16 5.01
CA ASP A 290 14.91 -3.63 6.38
C ASP A 290 14.74 -2.43 7.31
N ILE A 291 13.48 -2.09 7.57
CA ILE A 291 13.09 -1.00 8.50
C ILE A 291 13.54 -1.31 9.94
N THR A 292 13.90 -2.56 10.26
CA THR A 292 14.38 -2.92 11.60
C THR A 292 15.82 -2.52 11.88
N LYS A 293 16.51 -1.98 10.87
CA LYS A 293 17.88 -1.47 10.93
C LYS A 293 17.92 0.00 10.56
N ALA A 294 18.99 0.70 10.92
CA ALA A 294 19.20 2.09 10.53
C ALA A 294 19.11 2.29 9.00
N LEU A 295 18.69 3.48 8.55
CA LEU A 295 18.65 3.78 7.11
C LEU A 295 20.06 3.79 6.50
N SER A 296 21.08 4.13 7.28
CA SER A 296 22.49 4.06 6.90
C SER A 296 23.10 2.67 6.96
N ASP A 297 22.36 1.65 7.41
CA ASP A 297 22.85 0.27 7.39
C ASP A 297 23.12 -0.18 5.94
N GLU A 298 24.16 -1.00 5.75
CA GLU A 298 24.56 -1.49 4.44
C GLU A 298 23.43 -2.24 3.72
N SER A 299 22.58 -2.95 4.47
CA SER A 299 21.44 -3.64 3.87
C SER A 299 20.38 -2.68 3.30
N ASN A 300 20.38 -1.41 3.71
CA ASN A 300 19.51 -0.37 3.18
C ASN A 300 20.21 0.56 2.16
N ALA A 301 21.41 0.19 1.67
CA ALA A 301 22.24 1.05 0.82
C ALA A 301 21.52 1.62 -0.42
N SER A 302 20.71 0.79 -1.11
CA SER A 302 19.95 1.23 -2.28
C SER A 302 18.98 2.37 -1.93
N LEU A 303 18.15 2.19 -0.90
CA LEU A 303 17.23 3.24 -0.45
C LEU A 303 17.98 4.47 0.08
N HIS A 304 19.07 4.25 0.82
CA HIS A 304 19.89 5.33 1.36
C HIS A 304 20.43 6.26 0.27
N GLU A 305 20.84 5.71 -0.87
CA GLU A 305 21.31 6.48 -2.03
C GLU A 305 20.23 7.42 -2.57
N TYR A 306 19.00 6.93 -2.75
CA TYR A 306 17.87 7.75 -3.24
C TYR A 306 17.45 8.84 -2.24
N VAL A 307 17.60 8.59 -0.93
CA VAL A 307 17.26 9.56 0.11
C VAL A 307 18.37 10.61 0.30
N LYS A 308 19.65 10.22 0.22
CA LYS A 308 20.82 11.10 0.48
C LYS A 308 20.95 12.29 -0.46
N SER A 309 20.49 12.19 -1.70
CA SER A 309 20.91 13.09 -2.76
C SER A 309 20.40 14.54 -2.64
N SER A 310 19.56 14.89 -1.64
CA SER A 310 18.90 16.21 -1.58
C SER A 310 19.70 17.36 -0.97
N ASN A 311 20.79 17.10 -0.23
CA ASN A 311 21.43 18.15 0.58
C ASN A 311 22.64 18.84 -0.09
N ARG A 312 22.98 18.53 -1.35
CA ARG A 312 24.18 19.09 -2.01
C ARG A 312 24.00 20.42 -2.74
N CYS A 313 22.83 21.05 -2.71
CA CYS A 313 22.62 22.31 -3.44
C CYS A 313 22.66 23.54 -2.53
N THR A 314 23.78 23.78 -1.83
CA THR A 314 24.03 25.07 -1.14
C THR A 314 25.49 25.49 -1.29
N LYS A 315 25.86 25.91 -2.51
CA LYS A 315 26.81 27.00 -2.81
C LYS A 315 27.33 26.83 -4.24
N LYS A 316 26.97 27.78 -5.10
CA LYS A 316 27.81 28.51 -6.06
C LYS A 316 29.03 27.83 -6.72
N ASP A 317 29.07 26.52 -6.86
CA ASP A 317 30.17 25.85 -7.53
C ASP A 317 29.98 25.96 -9.04
N THR A 318 30.87 26.78 -9.60
CA THR A 318 31.02 27.19 -10.99
C THR A 318 30.90 26.02 -11.97
N CYS A 319 30.02 26.22 -12.95
CA CYS A 319 29.86 25.42 -14.16
C CYS A 319 31.20 25.02 -14.76
N SER A 320 31.58 23.76 -14.58
CA SER A 320 32.56 23.11 -15.44
C SER A 320 31.99 21.78 -15.88
N ASN A 321 31.86 21.67 -17.20
CA ASN A 321 31.26 20.61 -18.01
C ASN A 321 31.68 19.19 -17.60
N ILE A 322 31.02 18.62 -16.59
CA ILE A 322 31.12 17.18 -16.29
C ILE A 322 29.96 16.48 -16.98
N ILE A 323 30.37 15.60 -17.90
CA ILE A 323 29.58 14.67 -18.69
C ILE A 323 28.46 14.05 -17.84
N ALA A 324 27.26 13.99 -18.44
CA ALA A 324 26.02 13.48 -17.87
C ALA A 324 26.14 12.03 -17.34
N SER A 325 26.74 11.86 -16.16
CA SER A 325 26.51 10.65 -15.36
C SER A 325 25.08 10.74 -14.83
N SER A 326 24.26 9.76 -15.17
CA SER A 326 22.85 9.63 -14.83
C SER A 326 22.62 9.41 -13.33
N SER A 327 23.09 10.34 -12.50
CA SER A 327 22.87 10.29 -11.06
C SER A 327 21.37 10.40 -10.77
N PRO A 328 20.82 9.54 -9.90
CA PRO A 328 19.39 9.52 -9.64
C PRO A 328 18.92 10.86 -9.04
N PRO A 329 17.76 11.40 -9.47
CA PRO A 329 17.25 12.66 -8.93
C PRO A 329 16.97 12.55 -7.42
N PRO A 330 17.16 13.63 -6.66
CA PRO A 330 17.19 13.54 -5.22
C PRO A 330 15.81 13.54 -4.53
N SER A 331 15.66 12.66 -3.55
CA SER A 331 14.57 12.56 -2.55
C SER A 331 13.17 12.28 -3.09
N PHE A 332 12.30 11.81 -2.20
CA PHE A 332 10.89 11.53 -2.45
C PHE A 332 10.00 12.69 -1.97
N ASP A 333 8.87 12.89 -2.64
CA ASP A 333 7.81 13.82 -2.23
C ASP A 333 6.88 13.18 -1.19
N LEU A 334 6.65 11.87 -1.32
CA LEU A 334 5.73 11.13 -0.49
C LEU A 334 6.34 9.80 -0.06
N TYR A 335 6.27 9.54 1.24
CA TYR A 335 6.58 8.26 1.87
C TYR A 335 5.29 7.59 2.33
N LEU A 336 4.97 6.44 1.76
CA LEU A 336 3.87 5.57 2.19
C LEU A 336 4.46 4.47 3.06
N ILE A 337 4.11 4.41 4.34
CA ILE A 337 4.74 3.53 5.31
C ILE A 337 3.69 2.59 5.88
N SER A 338 3.81 1.31 5.55
CA SER A 338 2.89 0.26 5.98
C SER A 338 3.53 -0.67 7.00
N TYR A 339 2.70 -1.19 7.91
CA TYR A 339 3.07 -2.25 8.86
C TYR A 339 4.21 -1.90 9.84
N LEU A 340 4.58 -0.61 9.93
CA LEU A 340 5.64 -0.12 10.79
C LEU A 340 5.46 -0.58 12.24
N LEU A 341 4.27 -0.38 12.79
CA LEU A 341 4.00 -0.67 14.20
C LEU A 341 3.71 -2.16 14.45
N SER A 342 3.13 -2.86 13.47
CA SER A 342 2.70 -4.25 13.64
C SER A 342 3.81 -5.29 13.45
N GLU A 343 4.76 -5.05 12.54
CA GLU A 343 5.70 -6.09 12.11
C GLU A 343 7.13 -5.93 12.65
N THR A 344 7.53 -4.70 12.98
CA THR A 344 8.93 -4.42 13.36
C THR A 344 9.23 -4.65 14.85
N ARG A 345 8.19 -4.86 15.68
CA ARG A 345 8.28 -5.03 17.14
C ARG A 345 9.03 -3.88 17.84
N GLY A 346 8.82 -2.65 17.35
CA GLY A 346 9.45 -1.47 17.95
C GLY A 346 10.94 -1.36 17.67
N ARG A 347 11.44 -1.91 16.55
CA ARG A 347 12.83 -1.77 16.09
C ARG A 347 12.97 -0.83 14.89
N TRP A 348 12.09 0.15 14.76
CA TRP A 348 11.99 1.01 13.57
C TRP A 348 12.48 2.45 13.79
N GLN A 349 12.77 2.82 15.04
CA GLN A 349 13.00 4.20 15.45
C GLN A 349 14.26 4.76 14.80
N ALA A 350 15.36 4.01 14.81
CA ALA A 350 16.62 4.43 14.18
C ALA A 350 16.44 4.72 12.69
N PHE A 351 15.75 3.81 11.98
CA PHE A 351 15.40 3.99 10.58
C PHE A 351 14.59 5.28 10.36
N MET A 352 13.51 5.46 11.10
CA MET A 352 12.59 6.59 10.91
C MET A 352 13.22 7.94 11.27
N ILE A 353 14.03 8.01 12.33
CA ILE A 353 14.76 9.22 12.71
C ILE A 353 15.69 9.66 11.56
N GLU A 354 16.45 8.72 10.99
CA GLU A 354 17.32 9.01 9.87
C GLU A 354 16.55 9.39 8.60
N LEU A 355 15.44 8.70 8.31
CA LEU A 355 14.59 9.02 7.18
C LEU A 355 14.03 10.44 7.29
N PHE A 356 13.48 10.82 8.44
CA PHE A 356 12.98 12.18 8.66
C PHE A 356 14.08 13.24 8.57
N THR A 357 15.27 12.94 9.09
CA THR A 357 16.42 13.86 9.05
C THR A 357 16.93 14.09 7.63
N LYS A 358 16.83 13.07 6.76
CA LYS A 358 17.36 13.13 5.39
C LYS A 358 16.31 13.46 4.33
N ALA A 359 15.02 13.28 4.62
CA ALA A 359 13.96 13.66 3.72
C ALA A 359 13.99 15.17 3.44
N LYS A 360 13.67 15.55 2.21
CA LYS A 360 13.60 16.96 1.86
C LYS A 360 12.48 17.68 2.63
N ALA A 361 12.69 18.97 2.87
CA ALA A 361 11.65 19.82 3.43
C ALA A 361 10.39 19.78 2.55
N GLY A 362 9.22 19.63 3.18
CA GLY A 362 7.93 19.49 2.49
C GLY A 362 7.58 18.07 2.05
N SER A 363 8.44 17.07 2.28
CA SER A 363 8.06 15.66 2.10
C SER A 363 6.87 15.29 3.00
N MET A 364 5.94 14.53 2.44
CA MET A 364 4.78 14.00 3.15
C MET A 364 5.04 12.57 3.61
N PHE A 365 4.49 12.22 4.77
CA PHE A 365 4.57 10.88 5.35
C PHE A 365 3.18 10.38 5.67
N TYR A 366 2.82 9.23 5.13
CA TYR A 366 1.57 8.54 5.39
C TYR A 366 1.85 7.22 6.10
N PHE A 367 1.19 6.97 7.22
CA PHE A 367 1.31 5.77 8.02
C PHE A 367 0.04 4.94 7.91
N ALA A 368 0.14 3.70 7.43
CA ALA A 368 -0.97 2.87 6.94
C ALA A 368 -1.18 1.56 7.70
#